data_AF-A0A9Q3HET2-F1
#
_entry.id   AF-A0A9Q3HET2-F1
#
_cell.length_a   1.000
_cell.length_b   1.000
_cell.length_c   1.000
_cell.angle_alpha   90.00
_cell.angle_beta   90.00
_cell.angle_gamma   90.00
#
_symmetry.space_group_name_H-M   'P 1'
#
loop_
_entity.id
_entity.type
_entity.pdbx_description
1 polymer ?
#
loop_
_entity_poly.entity_id
_entity_poly.type
_entity_poly.pdbx_seq_one_letter_code
_entity_poly.pdbx_strand_id
1 'polypeptide(L)'
;MPTESSDNITDNKDTISIPVLDGSNYGHWSLRMKIHLRSRDLLEVCEKPIAEEATPSAVNKCTKACYDSIDIITTRINEKGFREVVNEETYANAYLLKSKITDQYASNCAVNRGRVCMEWQCFIFYGNPKNYIEDCRKITMELKSVNIKVPNDLLSFSLLGKIGGNRELHHFFDSLTLNEELIERPDLILTRLQDYASIHKKRISSTEGNTCALVTTTNNEPQKKVYYCRKS
;
A
#
# COMPACT_ATOMS: atom_id res chain seq x y z
N MET A 1 40.56 -29.27 -25.01
CA MET A 1 39.18 -29.46 -24.56
C MET A 1 38.95 -28.52 -23.38
N PRO A 2 38.10 -27.49 -23.51
CA PRO A 2 37.75 -26.64 -22.39
C PRO A 2 36.63 -27.29 -21.59
N THR A 3 36.84 -27.48 -20.29
CA THR A 3 35.78 -27.78 -19.32
C THR A 3 35.00 -26.50 -19.05
N GLU A 4 33.77 -26.45 -19.55
CA GLU A 4 32.78 -25.44 -19.20
C GLU A 4 32.41 -25.59 -17.72
N SER A 5 32.62 -24.52 -16.95
CA SER A 5 32.03 -24.35 -15.63
C SER A 5 30.56 -24.01 -15.80
N SER A 6 29.68 -25.01 -15.67
CA SER A 6 28.31 -24.75 -15.24
C SER A 6 28.38 -24.23 -13.81
N ASP A 7 27.81 -23.06 -13.57
CA ASP A 7 27.07 -22.67 -12.35
C ASP A 7 27.14 -21.16 -12.15
N ASN A 8 26.09 -20.47 -12.59
CA ASN A 8 25.54 -19.30 -11.89
C ASN A 8 24.24 -18.84 -12.57
N ILE A 9 23.26 -19.75 -12.65
CA ILE A 9 21.90 -19.37 -13.00
C ILE A 9 20.99 -20.04 -11.98
N THR A 10 20.81 -19.40 -10.82
CA THR A 10 19.55 -19.32 -10.05
C THR A 10 19.82 -18.78 -8.65
N ASP A 11 19.71 -17.46 -8.45
CA ASP A 11 19.35 -16.94 -7.11
C ASP A 11 18.73 -15.54 -7.10
N ASN A 12 18.15 -15.10 -8.23
CA ASN A 12 17.63 -13.73 -8.37
C ASN A 12 16.13 -13.70 -8.69
N LYS A 13 15.35 -14.65 -8.14
CA LYS A 13 13.88 -14.71 -8.29
C LYS A 13 13.10 -14.72 -6.98
N ASP A 14 13.78 -14.83 -5.84
CA ASP A 14 13.10 -15.06 -4.54
C ASP A 14 12.94 -13.82 -3.68
N THR A 15 13.31 -12.63 -4.18
CA THR A 15 12.88 -11.38 -3.58
C THR A 15 11.41 -11.16 -3.91
N ILE A 16 10.53 -11.79 -3.13
CA ILE A 16 9.24 -11.18 -2.81
C ILE A 16 9.54 -9.70 -2.56
N SER A 17 8.90 -8.81 -3.32
CA SER A 17 9.14 -7.36 -3.28
C SER A 17 8.71 -6.81 -1.91
N ILE A 18 9.53 -7.07 -0.88
CA ILE A 18 9.39 -6.50 0.45
C ILE A 18 9.91 -5.07 0.31
N PRO A 19 9.07 -4.05 0.56
CA PRO A 19 9.54 -2.66 0.53
C PRO A 19 10.58 -2.45 1.64
N VAL A 20 11.33 -1.36 1.57
CA VAL A 20 12.12 -0.91 2.72
C VAL A 20 11.17 -0.27 3.73
N LEU A 21 11.27 -0.64 5.00
CA LEU A 21 10.49 -0.01 6.08
C LEU A 21 10.95 1.45 6.24
N ASP A 22 10.02 2.39 6.03
CA ASP A 22 10.27 3.82 6.17
C ASP A 22 9.46 4.48 7.30
N GLY A 23 8.66 3.67 8.00
CA GLY A 23 7.74 4.06 9.06
C GLY A 23 6.32 4.32 8.56
N SER A 24 6.12 4.79 7.34
CA SER A 24 4.79 5.04 6.74
C SER A 24 4.11 3.79 6.16
N ASN A 25 4.83 2.68 6.08
CA ASN A 25 4.42 1.49 5.34
C ASN A 25 4.49 0.20 6.18
N TYR A 26 4.46 0.30 7.52
CA TYR A 26 4.64 -0.86 8.40
C TYR A 26 3.64 -1.98 8.12
N GLY A 27 2.36 -1.69 7.96
CA GLY A 27 1.33 -2.69 7.69
C GLY A 27 1.63 -3.47 6.41
N HIS A 28 2.02 -2.78 5.33
CA HIS A 28 2.40 -3.42 4.07
C HIS A 28 3.71 -4.21 4.21
N TRP A 29 4.73 -3.60 4.80
CA TRP A 29 6.03 -4.21 5.05
C TRP A 29 5.93 -5.49 5.88
N SER A 30 5.20 -5.43 7.01
CA SER A 30 5.05 -6.51 7.98
C SER A 30 4.39 -7.73 7.35
N LEU A 31 3.36 -7.54 6.53
CA LEU A 31 2.70 -8.65 5.84
C LEU A 31 3.63 -9.33 4.83
N ARG A 32 4.33 -8.55 4.00
CA ARG A 32 5.31 -9.07 3.02
C ARG A 32 6.47 -9.80 3.71
N MET A 33 6.99 -9.23 4.79
CA MET A 33 8.06 -9.81 5.59
C MET A 33 7.64 -11.15 6.21
N LYS A 34 6.46 -11.21 6.83
CA LYS A 34 5.92 -12.45 7.42
C LYS A 34 5.75 -13.56 6.39
N ILE A 35 5.25 -13.24 5.19
CA ILE A 35 5.10 -14.21 4.10
C ILE A 35 6.47 -14.75 3.69
N HIS A 36 7.45 -13.87 3.52
CA HIS A 36 8.79 -14.27 3.12
C HIS A 36 9.50 -15.13 4.18
N LEU A 37 9.47 -14.72 5.45
CA LEU A 37 10.02 -15.51 6.55
C LEU A 37 9.31 -16.86 6.69
N ARG A 38 7.99 -16.92 6.49
CA ARG A 38 7.23 -18.18 6.53
C ARG A 38 7.63 -19.14 5.42
N SER A 39 7.89 -18.64 4.20
CA SER A 39 8.33 -19.49 3.08
C SER A 39 9.71 -20.12 3.30
N ARG A 40 10.46 -19.66 4.32
CA ARG A 40 11.81 -20.12 4.66
C ARG A 40 11.89 -20.81 6.03
N ASP A 41 10.74 -21.08 6.66
CA ASP A 41 10.66 -21.62 8.03
C ASP A 41 11.36 -20.76 9.11
N LEU A 42 11.44 -19.45 8.87
CA LEU A 42 12.10 -18.47 9.74
C LEU A 42 11.12 -17.68 10.63
N LEU A 43 9.81 -17.73 10.34
CA LEU A 43 8.83 -16.89 11.04
C LEU A 43 8.73 -17.21 12.55
N GLU A 44 8.87 -18.47 12.93
CA GLU A 44 8.59 -18.90 14.31
C GLU A 44 9.51 -18.24 15.34
N VAL A 45 10.82 -18.13 15.03
CA VAL A 45 11.79 -17.47 15.92
C VAL A 45 11.59 -15.94 16.04
N CYS A 46 10.80 -15.35 15.14
CA CYS A 46 10.39 -13.95 15.23
C CYS A 46 9.11 -13.77 16.06
N GLU A 47 8.27 -14.81 16.17
CA GLU A 47 6.97 -14.73 16.85
C GLU A 47 7.01 -15.19 18.30
N LYS A 48 7.98 -16.06 18.66
CA LYS A 48 8.11 -16.62 19.99
C LYS A 48 9.57 -16.54 20.48
N PRO A 49 9.79 -16.27 21.78
CA PRO A 49 11.11 -16.46 22.37
C PRO A 49 11.49 -17.96 22.35
N ILE A 50 12.79 -18.23 22.39
CA ILE A 50 13.30 -19.59 22.60
C ILE A 50 12.88 -20.03 24.01
N ALA A 51 12.26 -21.21 24.12
CA ALA A 51 11.84 -21.76 25.41
C ALA A 51 13.04 -22.00 26.34
N GLU A 52 12.89 -21.72 27.63
CA GLU A 52 13.96 -21.86 28.62
C GLU A 52 14.42 -23.32 28.76
N GLU A 53 13.49 -24.26 28.59
CA GLU A 53 13.69 -25.71 28.67
C GLU A 53 14.10 -26.37 27.33
N ALA A 54 14.47 -25.58 26.32
CA ALA A 54 14.85 -26.11 25.01
C ALA A 54 16.12 -26.97 25.06
N THR A 55 16.14 -28.07 24.31
CA THR A 55 17.34 -28.92 24.19
C THR A 55 18.48 -28.17 23.48
N PRO A 56 19.76 -28.49 23.75
CA PRO A 56 20.89 -27.82 23.09
C PRO A 56 20.84 -27.86 21.55
N SER A 57 20.33 -28.95 20.98
CA SER A 57 20.13 -29.08 19.53
C SER A 57 19.03 -28.14 19.02
N ALA A 58 17.93 -28.02 19.75
CA ALA A 58 16.86 -27.08 19.42
C ALA A 58 17.33 -25.62 19.53
N VAL A 59 18.10 -25.29 20.57
CA VAL A 59 18.72 -23.97 20.74
C VAL A 59 19.60 -23.64 19.55
N ASN A 60 20.54 -24.52 19.17
CA ASN A 60 21.42 -24.28 18.02
C ASN A 60 20.67 -24.06 16.70
N LYS A 61 19.63 -24.85 16.44
CA LYS A 61 18.78 -24.67 15.25
C LYS A 61 18.06 -23.31 15.29
N CYS A 62 17.50 -22.94 16.44
CA CYS A 62 16.83 -21.65 16.63
C CYS A 62 17.80 -20.48 16.49
N THR A 63 19.02 -20.59 17.01
CA THR A 63 20.05 -19.55 16.90
C THR A 63 20.40 -19.25 15.45
N LYS A 64 20.58 -20.28 14.61
CA LYS A 64 20.82 -20.06 13.18
C LYS A 64 19.63 -19.38 12.51
N ALA A 65 18.41 -19.88 12.74
CA ALA A 65 17.20 -19.27 12.19
C ALA A 65 17.00 -17.81 12.68
N CYS A 66 17.40 -17.49 13.92
CA CYS A 66 17.41 -16.13 14.45
C CYS A 66 18.31 -15.23 13.62
N TYR A 67 19.56 -15.62 13.37
CA TYR A 67 20.50 -14.82 12.58
C TYR A 67 20.05 -14.65 11.13
N ASP A 68 19.57 -15.72 10.49
CA ASP A 68 19.05 -15.66 9.13
C ASP A 68 17.83 -14.71 9.05
N SER A 69 16.97 -14.71 10.07
CA SER A 69 15.82 -13.78 10.15
C SER A 69 16.25 -12.33 10.33
N ILE A 70 17.24 -12.08 11.20
CA ILE A 70 17.78 -10.74 11.48
C ILE A 70 18.42 -10.16 10.23
N ASP A 71 19.22 -10.94 9.50
CA ASP A 71 19.84 -10.51 8.24
C ASP A 71 18.78 -10.05 7.21
N ILE A 72 17.75 -10.87 7.00
CA ILE A 72 16.63 -10.52 6.11
C ILE A 72 15.89 -9.27 6.58
N ILE A 73 15.63 -9.12 7.89
CA ILE A 73 14.90 -7.97 8.42
C ILE A 73 15.73 -6.69 8.26
N THR A 74 17.00 -6.73 8.64
CA THR A 74 17.90 -5.57 8.64
C THR A 74 18.19 -5.05 7.24
N THR A 75 18.23 -5.92 6.22
CA THR A 75 18.35 -5.49 4.81
C THR A 75 17.08 -4.79 4.27
N ARG A 76 15.96 -4.86 5.01
CA ARG A 76 14.65 -4.30 4.62
C ARG A 76 14.15 -3.22 5.58
N ILE A 77 15.01 -2.64 6.41
CA ILE A 77 14.73 -1.44 7.19
C ILE A 77 15.62 -0.30 6.70
N ASN A 78 15.11 0.94 6.72
CA ASN A 78 15.96 2.08 6.38
C ASN A 78 16.95 2.39 7.51
N GLU A 79 17.92 3.24 7.19
CA GLU A 79 19.00 3.64 8.10
C GLU A 79 18.49 4.26 9.42
N LYS A 80 17.39 5.03 9.37
CA LYS A 80 16.75 5.57 10.58
C LYS A 80 16.18 4.44 11.45
N GLY A 81 15.42 3.53 10.85
CA GLY A 81 14.82 2.40 11.52
C GLY A 81 15.87 1.48 12.13
N PHE A 82 16.97 1.23 11.41
CA PHE A 82 18.10 0.47 11.93
C PHE A 82 18.60 1.04 13.26
N ARG A 83 18.90 2.34 13.33
CA ARG A 83 19.37 2.99 14.55
C ARG A 83 18.35 2.99 15.70
N GLU A 84 17.06 2.98 15.38
CA GLU A 84 16.00 2.95 16.39
C GLU A 84 15.81 1.56 17.00
N VAL A 85 15.96 0.50 16.20
CA VAL A 85 15.53 -0.86 16.58
C VAL A 85 16.67 -1.85 16.79
N VAL A 86 17.86 -1.62 16.24
CA VAL A 86 19.03 -2.50 16.40
C VAL A 86 19.92 -1.98 17.53
N ASN A 87 20.11 -2.78 18.57
CA ASN A 87 20.96 -2.47 19.73
C ASN A 87 21.53 -3.76 20.35
N GLU A 88 22.23 -3.64 21.49
CA GLU A 88 22.84 -4.75 22.23
C GLU A 88 21.85 -5.85 22.66
N GLU A 89 20.54 -5.55 22.73
CA GLU A 89 19.52 -6.52 23.11
C GLU A 89 18.90 -7.22 21.89
N THR A 90 18.77 -6.52 20.76
CA THR A 90 18.03 -7.00 19.59
C THR A 90 18.92 -7.58 18.49
N TYR A 91 20.21 -7.26 18.45
CA TYR A 91 21.10 -7.65 17.33
C TYR A 91 21.26 -9.17 17.15
N ALA A 92 21.01 -9.96 18.20
CA ALA A 92 21.14 -11.42 18.21
C ALA A 92 19.82 -12.15 18.50
N ASN A 93 18.70 -11.42 18.64
CA ASN A 93 17.41 -11.99 19.03
C ASN A 93 16.29 -11.50 18.11
N ALA A 94 15.87 -12.36 17.18
CA ALA A 94 14.87 -12.02 16.16
C ALA A 94 13.50 -11.67 16.76
N TYR A 95 13.09 -12.36 17.84
CA TYR A 95 11.87 -12.05 18.57
C TYR A 95 11.90 -10.65 19.19
N LEU A 96 13.01 -10.30 19.86
CA LEU A 96 13.17 -8.96 20.45
C LEU A 96 13.27 -7.87 19.37
N LEU A 97 14.00 -8.12 18.28
CA LEU A 97 14.08 -7.21 17.15
C LEU A 97 12.70 -6.94 16.53
N LYS A 98 11.94 -7.99 16.20
CA LYS A 98 10.58 -7.87 15.64
C LYS A 98 9.65 -7.16 16.61
N SER A 99 9.77 -7.43 17.91
CA SER A 99 8.95 -6.78 18.95
C SER A 99 9.24 -5.29 18.99
N LYS A 100 10.52 -4.89 19.03
CA LYS A 100 10.94 -3.49 19.01
C LYS A 100 10.51 -2.74 17.75
N ILE A 101 10.60 -3.37 16.57
CA ILE A 101 10.07 -2.80 15.31
C ILE A 101 8.55 -2.60 15.42
N THR A 102 7.83 -3.57 15.97
CA THR A 102 6.37 -3.46 16.17
C THR A 102 6.05 -2.34 17.14
N ASP A 103 6.77 -2.22 18.24
CA ASP A 103 6.54 -1.17 19.24
C ASP A 103 6.78 0.23 18.67
N GLN A 104 7.84 0.38 17.88
CA GLN A 104 8.21 1.64 17.25
C GLN A 104 7.15 2.10 16.23
N TYR A 105 6.66 1.21 15.37
CA TYR A 105 5.88 1.61 14.19
C TYR A 105 4.39 1.26 14.22
N ALA A 106 3.98 0.31 15.07
CA ALA A 106 2.64 -0.26 15.06
C ALA A 106 2.05 -0.57 16.44
N SER A 107 2.70 -0.14 17.52
CA SER A 107 2.08 -0.21 18.85
C SER A 107 0.76 0.55 18.87
N ASN A 108 -0.16 0.10 19.72
CA ASN A 108 -1.44 0.77 19.98
C ASN A 108 -1.27 2.09 20.78
N CYS A 109 -0.08 2.69 20.78
CA CYS A 109 0.19 3.93 21.50
C CYS A 109 -0.43 5.13 20.77
N ALA A 110 -0.67 6.21 21.51
CA ALA A 110 -1.30 7.42 20.99
C ALA A 110 -0.54 8.04 19.80
N VAL A 111 0.79 7.97 19.81
CA VAL A 111 1.64 8.52 18.75
C VAL A 111 1.42 7.79 17.42
N ASN A 112 1.50 6.46 17.42
CA ASN A 112 1.34 5.66 16.21
C ASN A 112 -0.09 5.73 15.67
N ARG A 113 -1.09 5.65 16.55
CA ARG A 113 -2.49 5.83 16.18
C ARG A 113 -2.75 7.23 15.61
N GLY A 114 -2.25 8.27 16.28
CA GLY A 114 -2.39 9.65 15.86
C GLY A 114 -1.81 9.88 14.47
N ARG A 115 -0.59 9.41 14.21
CA ARG A 115 0.06 9.48 12.89
C ARG A 115 -0.80 8.87 11.78
N VAL A 116 -1.25 7.63 11.96
CA VAL A 116 -2.06 6.92 10.96
C VAL A 116 -3.43 7.59 10.77
N CYS A 117 -4.08 8.03 11.86
CA CYS A 117 -5.34 8.78 11.78
C CYS A 117 -5.19 10.09 11.01
N MET A 118 -4.11 10.84 11.25
CA MET A 118 -3.87 12.11 10.58
C MET A 118 -3.57 11.91 9.09
N GLU A 119 -2.78 10.89 8.73
CA GLU A 119 -2.56 10.50 7.33
C GLU A 119 -3.88 10.15 6.64
N TRP A 120 -4.74 9.37 7.30
CA TRP A 120 -6.08 9.04 6.81
C TRP A 120 -7.00 10.27 6.65
N GLN A 121 -6.96 11.20 7.60
CA GLN A 121 -7.79 12.40 7.55
C GLN A 121 -7.34 13.38 6.46
N CYS A 122 -6.04 13.51 6.21
CA CYS A 122 -5.50 14.41 5.19
C CYS A 122 -5.48 13.82 3.78
N PHE A 123 -5.63 12.50 3.64
CA PHE A 123 -5.72 11.82 2.36
C PHE A 123 -6.97 12.27 1.57
N ILE A 124 -6.78 12.63 0.29
CA ILE A 124 -7.85 13.06 -0.65
C ILE A 124 -7.57 12.54 -2.08
N PHE A 125 -8.59 12.49 -2.92
CA PHE A 125 -8.46 12.09 -4.32
C PHE A 125 -7.82 13.19 -5.20
N TYR A 126 -6.73 12.86 -5.89
CA TYR A 126 -5.99 13.77 -6.78
C TYR A 126 -6.11 13.42 -8.28
N GLY A 127 -7.26 12.90 -8.72
CA GLY A 127 -7.53 12.71 -10.16
C GLY A 127 -7.03 11.40 -10.78
N ASN A 128 -6.24 10.60 -10.05
CA ASN A 128 -5.79 9.28 -10.51
C ASN A 128 -6.45 8.14 -9.70
N PRO A 129 -7.45 7.44 -10.27
CA PRO A 129 -8.15 6.34 -9.58
C PRO A 129 -7.22 5.21 -9.12
N LYS A 130 -6.19 4.88 -9.92
CA LYS A 130 -5.26 3.79 -9.59
C LYS A 130 -4.48 4.13 -8.31
N ASN A 131 -3.85 5.30 -8.28
CA ASN A 131 -3.07 5.73 -7.12
C ASN A 131 -3.97 5.83 -5.89
N TYR A 132 -5.17 6.40 -6.05
CA TYR A 132 -6.12 6.52 -4.95
C TYR A 132 -6.53 5.15 -4.39
N ILE A 133 -6.82 4.16 -5.23
CA ILE A 133 -7.15 2.79 -4.77
C ILE A 133 -5.97 2.17 -4.01
N GLU A 134 -4.75 2.34 -4.52
CA GLU A 134 -3.54 1.83 -3.87
C GLU A 134 -3.34 2.49 -2.49
N ASP A 135 -3.50 3.81 -2.41
CA ASP A 135 -3.40 4.57 -1.16
C ASP A 135 -4.50 4.18 -0.16
N CYS A 136 -5.75 3.99 -0.61
CA CYS A 136 -6.85 3.51 0.22
C CYS A 136 -6.55 2.14 0.84
N ARG A 137 -5.98 1.23 0.05
CA ARG A 137 -5.58 -0.09 0.54
C ARG A 137 -4.43 0.02 1.53
N LYS A 138 -3.42 0.85 1.23
CA LYS A 138 -2.28 1.11 2.12
C LYS A 138 -2.76 1.63 3.48
N ILE A 139 -3.51 2.72 3.50
CA ILE A 139 -3.93 3.36 4.76
C ILE A 139 -4.90 2.47 5.56
N THR A 140 -5.75 1.67 4.89
CA THR A 140 -6.60 0.67 5.57
C THR A 140 -5.77 -0.41 6.24
N MET A 141 -4.65 -0.84 5.63
CA MET A 141 -3.70 -1.77 6.25
C MET A 141 -3.00 -1.12 7.45
N GLU A 142 -2.61 0.14 7.36
CA GLU A 142 -1.99 0.85 8.49
C GLU A 142 -2.96 1.07 9.66
N LEU A 143 -4.23 1.41 9.41
CA LEU A 143 -5.24 1.52 10.47
C LEU A 143 -5.35 0.22 11.26
N LYS A 144 -5.37 -0.92 10.57
CA LYS A 144 -5.39 -2.25 11.19
C LYS A 144 -4.09 -2.56 11.94
N SER A 145 -2.93 -2.11 11.44
CA SER A 145 -1.63 -2.37 12.07
C SER A 145 -1.51 -1.73 13.46
N VAL A 146 -2.14 -0.57 13.67
CA VAL A 146 -2.21 0.14 14.97
C VAL A 146 -3.50 -0.13 15.76
N ASN A 147 -4.22 -1.21 15.44
CA ASN A 147 -5.46 -1.63 16.11
C ASN A 147 -6.58 -0.57 16.11
N ILE A 148 -6.68 0.26 15.07
CA ILE A 148 -7.84 1.12 14.84
C ILE A 148 -8.89 0.33 14.07
N LYS A 149 -10.03 0.11 14.72
CA LYS A 149 -11.19 -0.54 14.11
C LYS A 149 -12.16 0.54 13.64
N VAL A 150 -12.33 0.66 12.33
CA VAL A 150 -13.33 1.53 11.71
C VAL A 150 -14.49 0.65 11.25
N PRO A 151 -15.74 0.94 11.65
CA PRO A 151 -16.92 0.30 11.07
C PRO A 151 -16.93 0.39 9.53
N ASN A 152 -17.43 -0.65 8.86
CA ASN A 152 -17.35 -0.74 7.40
C ASN A 152 -18.11 0.40 6.71
N ASP A 153 -19.32 0.71 7.17
CA ASP A 153 -20.13 1.83 6.71
C ASP A 153 -19.37 3.17 6.81
N LEU A 154 -18.77 3.45 7.97
CA LEU A 154 -17.98 4.68 8.18
C LEU A 154 -16.73 4.71 7.31
N LEU A 155 -16.07 3.57 7.10
CA LEU A 155 -14.93 3.46 6.19
C LEU A 155 -15.38 3.74 4.74
N SER A 156 -16.50 3.16 4.31
CA SER A 156 -17.12 3.41 3.01
C SER A 156 -17.46 4.88 2.79
N PHE A 157 -18.15 5.52 3.76
CA PHE A 157 -18.47 6.94 3.67
C PHE A 157 -17.21 7.81 3.63
N SER A 158 -16.19 7.47 4.42
CA SER A 158 -14.92 8.21 4.41
C SER A 158 -14.21 8.08 3.05
N LEU A 159 -14.13 6.87 2.48
CA LEU A 159 -13.57 6.66 1.13
C LEU A 159 -14.32 7.49 0.10
N LEU A 160 -15.64 7.35 0.04
CA LEU A 160 -16.49 8.11 -0.88
C LEU A 160 -16.34 9.62 -0.68
N GLY A 161 -16.30 10.09 0.57
CA GLY A 161 -16.12 11.49 0.93
C GLY A 161 -14.78 12.07 0.44
N LYS A 162 -13.71 11.27 0.37
CA LYS A 162 -12.42 11.71 -0.21
C LYS A 162 -12.49 11.94 -1.72
N ILE A 163 -13.47 11.36 -2.40
CA ILE A 163 -13.72 11.52 -3.84
C ILE A 163 -14.70 12.67 -4.10
N GLY A 164 -15.66 12.90 -3.21
CA GLY A 164 -16.81 13.80 -3.42
C GLY A 164 -16.49 15.24 -3.81
N GLY A 165 -15.26 15.72 -3.60
CA GLY A 165 -14.80 17.02 -4.12
C GLY A 165 -14.57 17.06 -5.64
N ASN A 166 -14.54 15.91 -6.32
CA ASN A 166 -14.31 15.83 -7.76
C ASN A 166 -15.63 15.79 -8.54
N ARG A 167 -15.91 16.89 -9.25
CA ARG A 167 -17.14 17.07 -10.05
C ARG A 167 -17.32 16.02 -11.13
N GLU A 168 -16.24 15.51 -11.73
CA GLU A 168 -16.29 14.51 -12.79
C GLU A 168 -16.77 13.15 -12.27
N LEU A 169 -16.63 12.90 -10.97
CA LEU A 169 -17.01 11.65 -10.32
C LEU A 169 -18.33 11.74 -9.55
N HIS A 170 -19.05 12.87 -9.61
CA HIS A 170 -20.27 13.07 -8.83
C HIS A 170 -21.35 12.03 -9.12
N HIS A 171 -21.67 11.79 -10.40
CA HIS A 171 -22.67 10.78 -10.79
C HIS A 171 -22.25 9.35 -10.41
N PHE A 172 -20.94 9.08 -10.46
CA PHE A 172 -20.42 7.79 -10.01
C PHE A 172 -20.59 7.65 -8.49
N PHE A 173 -20.23 8.68 -7.72
CA PHE A 173 -20.43 8.73 -6.27
C PHE A 173 -21.89 8.54 -5.85
N ASP A 174 -22.83 9.23 -6.51
CA ASP A 174 -24.26 9.11 -6.21
C ASP A 174 -24.74 7.66 -6.39
N SER A 175 -24.29 7.01 -7.47
CA SER A 175 -24.66 5.62 -7.76
C SER A 175 -24.15 4.62 -6.73
N LEU A 176 -23.01 4.90 -6.08
CA LEU A 176 -22.46 4.05 -5.03
C LEU A 176 -23.16 4.27 -3.68
N THR A 177 -23.47 5.52 -3.36
CA THR A 177 -24.04 5.91 -2.05
C THR A 177 -25.47 5.40 -1.88
N LEU A 178 -26.21 5.26 -2.97
CA LEU A 178 -27.58 4.72 -2.95
C LEU A 178 -27.66 3.19 -2.83
N ASN A 179 -26.53 2.50 -2.81
CA ASN A 179 -26.48 1.04 -2.74
C ASN A 179 -25.96 0.59 -1.35
N GLU A 180 -26.88 0.16 -0.48
CA GLU A 180 -26.57 -0.28 0.89
C GLU A 180 -25.56 -1.43 0.93
N GLU A 181 -25.59 -2.35 -0.03
CA GLU A 181 -24.62 -3.47 -0.11
C GLU A 181 -23.19 -2.95 -0.29
N LEU A 182 -23.01 -1.89 -1.07
CA LEU A 182 -21.68 -1.30 -1.30
C LEU A 182 -21.18 -0.55 -0.06
N ILE A 183 -22.08 0.08 0.70
CA ILE A 183 -21.72 0.79 1.93
C ILE A 183 -21.21 -0.17 3.00
N GLU A 184 -21.79 -1.36 3.12
CA GLU A 184 -21.31 -2.39 4.06
C GLU A 184 -19.99 -3.05 3.63
N ARG A 185 -19.54 -2.79 2.40
CA ARG A 185 -18.38 -3.44 1.77
C ARG A 185 -17.40 -2.47 1.12
N PRO A 186 -16.50 -1.83 1.92
CA PRO A 186 -15.49 -0.91 1.42
C PRO A 186 -14.62 -1.45 0.27
N ASP A 187 -14.38 -2.76 0.22
CA ASP A 187 -13.65 -3.44 -0.86
C ASP A 187 -14.36 -3.34 -2.22
N LEU A 188 -15.69 -3.40 -2.21
CA LEU A 188 -16.49 -3.30 -3.43
C LEU A 188 -16.49 -1.88 -3.98
N ILE A 189 -16.46 -0.86 -3.13
CA ILE A 189 -16.33 0.55 -3.57
C ILE A 189 -15.04 0.75 -4.37
N LEU A 190 -13.92 0.25 -3.86
CA LEU A 190 -12.63 0.33 -4.57
C LEU A 190 -12.65 -0.48 -5.87
N THR A 191 -13.34 -1.62 -5.90
CA THR A 191 -13.52 -2.44 -7.11
C THR A 191 -14.34 -1.70 -8.16
N ARG A 192 -15.44 -1.05 -7.78
CA ARG A 192 -16.26 -0.24 -8.71
C ARG A 192 -15.47 0.95 -9.27
N LEU A 193 -14.62 1.58 -8.46
CA LEU A 193 -13.76 2.67 -8.92
C LEU A 193 -12.71 2.17 -9.93
N GLN A 194 -12.19 0.96 -9.74
CA GLN A 194 -11.29 0.30 -10.69
C GLN A 194 -11.98 0.03 -12.04
N ASP A 195 -13.22 -0.45 -12.00
CA ASP A 195 -14.03 -0.71 -13.19
C ASP A 195 -14.31 0.60 -13.94
N TYR A 196 -14.73 1.63 -13.22
CA TYR A 196 -14.96 2.97 -13.78
C TYR A 196 -13.73 3.50 -14.49
N ALA A 197 -12.56 3.47 -13.83
CA ALA A 197 -11.30 3.92 -14.41
C ALA A 197 -10.93 3.16 -15.69
N SER A 198 -11.20 1.85 -15.72
CA SER A 198 -10.90 0.99 -16.86
C SER A 198 -11.82 1.28 -18.06
N ILE A 199 -13.11 1.52 -17.81
CA ILE A 199 -14.08 1.90 -18.85
C ILE A 199 -13.76 3.29 -19.39
N HIS A 200 -13.47 4.25 -18.52
CA HIS A 200 -13.15 5.63 -18.91
C HIS A 200 -11.89 5.68 -19.79
N LYS A 201 -10.84 4.94 -19.41
CA LYS A 201 -9.61 4.82 -20.22
C LYS A 201 -9.88 4.24 -21.61
N LYS A 202 -10.73 3.19 -21.70
CA LYS A 202 -11.11 2.59 -22.99
C LYS A 202 -11.83 3.60 -23.89
N ARG A 203 -12.76 4.39 -23.35
CA ARG A 203 -13.51 5.41 -24.10
C ARG A 203 -12.60 6.51 -24.66
N ILE A 204 -11.59 6.95 -23.89
CA ILE A 204 -10.61 7.93 -24.37
C ILE A 204 -9.79 7.34 -25.53
N SER A 205 -9.26 6.12 -25.37
CA SER A 205 -8.45 5.47 -26.41
C SER A 205 -9.23 5.19 -27.71
N SER A 206 -10.52 4.88 -27.62
CA SER A 206 -11.37 4.70 -28.80
C SER A 206 -11.74 6.02 -29.49
N THR A 207 -11.74 7.13 -28.75
CA THR A 207 -12.05 8.45 -29.29
C THR A 207 -10.83 9.03 -30.02
N GLU A 208 -9.62 8.84 -29.48
CA GLU A 208 -8.36 9.25 -30.13
C GLU A 208 -8.07 8.43 -31.41
N GLY A 209 -8.46 7.15 -31.45
CA GLY A 209 -8.35 6.29 -32.63
C GLY A 209 -9.36 6.59 -33.76
N ASN A 210 -10.44 7.33 -33.47
CA ASN A 210 -11.47 7.69 -34.44
C ASN A 210 -11.33 9.12 -34.99
N THR A 211 -10.26 9.85 -34.65
CA THR A 211 -9.94 11.14 -35.26
C THR A 211 -9.29 10.96 -36.64
N CYS A 212 -10.02 10.37 -37.58
CA CYS A 212 -9.73 10.50 -39.01
C CYS A 212 -11.04 10.70 -39.77
N ALA A 213 -11.16 11.90 -40.35
CA ALA A 213 -12.16 12.38 -41.31
C ALA A 213 -13.65 12.44 -40.89
N LEU A 214 -14.13 13.66 -40.64
CA LEU A 214 -15.31 14.17 -41.34
C LEU A 214 -15.09 15.65 -41.64
N VAL A 215 -14.49 15.95 -42.80
CA VAL A 215 -14.62 17.27 -43.42
C VAL A 215 -16.02 17.31 -44.02
N THR A 216 -16.94 18.03 -43.39
CA THR A 216 -18.16 18.49 -44.06
C THR A 216 -18.03 19.98 -44.23
N THR A 217 -17.80 20.38 -45.48
CA THR A 217 -17.84 21.77 -45.94
C THR A 217 -19.25 22.31 -45.75
N THR A 218 -19.42 23.30 -44.88
CA THR A 218 -20.55 24.24 -44.96
C THR A 218 -20.01 25.65 -44.81
N ASN A 219 -20.03 26.39 -45.93
CA ASN A 219 -19.83 27.82 -45.99
C ASN A 219 -20.81 28.51 -45.04
N ASN A 220 -20.31 29.30 -44.09
CA ASN A 220 -21.08 30.36 -43.44
C ASN A 220 -20.15 31.54 -43.14
N GLU A 221 -20.57 32.70 -43.61
CA GLU A 221 -19.87 33.99 -43.54
C GLU A 221 -19.50 34.40 -42.11
N PRO A 222 -18.40 35.13 -41.92
CA PRO A 222 -17.96 35.56 -40.59
C PRO A 222 -18.84 36.69 -40.04
N GLN A 223 -19.66 36.39 -39.03
CA GLN A 223 -20.28 37.41 -38.19
C GLN A 223 -19.20 38.10 -37.32
N LYS A 224 -19.06 39.42 -37.48
CA LYS A 224 -18.22 40.29 -36.65
C LYS A 224 -18.66 40.20 -35.17
N LYS A 225 -17.76 39.77 -34.28
CA LYS A 225 -17.91 39.94 -32.83
C LYS A 225 -17.57 41.38 -32.44
N VAL A 226 -18.55 42.08 -31.86
CA VAL A 226 -18.36 43.36 -31.16
C VAL A 226 -17.88 43.07 -29.74
N TYR A 227 -16.74 43.65 -29.34
CA TYR A 227 -16.22 43.59 -27.98
C TYR A 227 -16.72 44.80 -27.20
N TYR A 228 -17.39 44.60 -26.05
CA TYR A 228 -17.60 45.65 -25.07
C TYR A 228 -16.54 45.54 -23.97
N CYS A 229 -15.71 46.58 -23.83
CA CYS A 229 -14.86 46.76 -22.66
C CYS A 229 -15.71 47.12 -21.44
N ARG A 230 -15.49 46.39 -20.33
CA ARG A 230 -15.96 46.77 -18.99
C ARG A 230 -15.19 48.01 -18.55
N LYS A 231 -15.88 49.12 -18.30
CA LYS A 231 -15.28 50.26 -17.58
C LYS A 231 -15.24 49.97 -16.08
N SER A 232 -14.15 50.42 -15.49
CA SER A 232 -13.80 50.47 -14.06
C SER A 232 -14.90 51.07 -13.19
#